data_AF-A0A3C0P2A2-F1
#
_entry.id   AF-A0A3C0P2A2-F1
#
_cell.length_a   1.000
_cell.length_b   1.000
_cell.length_c   1.000
_cell.angle_alpha   90.00
_cell.angle_beta   90.00
_cell.angle_gamma   90.00
#
_symmetry.space_group_name_H-M   'P 1'
#
loop_
_entity.id
_entity.type
_entity.pdbx_description
1 polymer ?
#
loop_
_entity_poly.entity_id
_entity_poly.type
_entity_poly.pdbx_seq_one_letter_code
_entity_poly.pdbx_strand_id
1 'polypeptide(L)'
;MDLDYIVSEETKKLWAVELSLFEKFEEICNKWNLTYYASDGTLLGAARHKGFIPWDDDMDFGMLWPDYKKLMEIAPKECDYPFVFQGIYSDPYSMVVGSRLRRSDTTGFTKWEYENIGPEHDLGVFIDIFPLFSVPDSEEERAEQKEKVMHLWRCIHG
;
A
#
# COMPACT_ATOMS: atom_id res chain seq x y z
N MET A 1 8.95 -20.22 20.52
CA MET A 1 10.18 -20.82 19.98
C MET A 1 10.33 -20.17 18.62
N ASP A 2 10.93 -18.98 18.62
CA ASP A 2 11.20 -18.26 17.38
C ASP A 2 12.30 -19.05 16.69
N LEU A 3 11.96 -19.64 15.54
CA LEU A 3 12.94 -20.29 14.67
C LEU A 3 14.06 -19.28 14.37
N ASP A 4 15.31 -19.72 14.42
CA ASP A 4 16.51 -18.92 14.12
C ASP A 4 16.52 -18.49 12.65
N TYR A 5 15.61 -17.59 12.27
CA TYR A 5 15.59 -16.98 10.95
C TYR A 5 16.70 -15.94 10.88
N ILE A 6 17.68 -16.17 10.01
CA ILE A 6 18.78 -15.24 9.78
C ILE A 6 18.34 -14.23 8.72
N VAL A 7 18.17 -12.98 9.14
CA VAL A 7 17.89 -11.86 8.23
C VAL A 7 19.15 -11.58 7.41
N SER A 8 19.03 -11.71 6.09
CA SER A 8 20.12 -11.48 5.14
C SER A 8 20.51 -10.00 5.04
N GLU A 9 21.65 -9.71 4.41
CA GLU A 9 22.05 -8.33 4.12
C GLU A 9 21.10 -7.68 3.11
N GLU A 10 20.64 -8.46 2.13
CA GLU A 10 19.69 -8.03 1.10
C GLU A 10 18.35 -7.61 1.72
N THR A 11 17.80 -8.41 2.63
CA THR A 11 16.56 -8.07 3.35
C THR A 11 16.72 -6.79 4.17
N LYS A 12 17.87 -6.58 4.83
CA LYS A 12 18.11 -5.33 5.56
C LYS A 12 18.21 -4.11 4.65
N LYS A 13 18.78 -4.26 3.44
CA LYS A 13 18.80 -3.19 2.43
C LYS A 13 17.40 -2.87 1.94
N LEU A 14 16.57 -3.89 1.73
CA LEU A 14 15.17 -3.74 1.37
C LEU A 14 14.41 -2.96 2.46
N TRP A 15 14.46 -3.42 3.71
CA TRP A 15 13.82 -2.73 4.83
C TRP A 15 14.28 -1.28 4.98
N ALA A 16 15.55 -0.96 4.70
CA ALA A 16 16.03 0.41 4.74
C ALA A 16 15.37 1.29 3.65
N VAL A 17 15.12 0.73 2.47
CA VAL A 17 14.37 1.41 1.40
C VAL A 17 12.91 1.61 1.81
N GLU A 18 12.26 0.58 2.35
CA GLU A 18 10.87 0.63 2.77
C GLU A 18 10.65 1.62 3.93
N LEU A 19 11.57 1.65 4.90
CA LEU A 19 11.54 2.66 5.96
C LEU A 19 11.66 4.08 5.40
N SER A 20 12.48 4.31 4.37
CA SER A 20 12.56 5.62 3.73
C SER A 20 11.26 5.99 2.98
N LEU A 21 10.55 5.00 2.44
CA LEU A 21 9.23 5.20 1.84
C LEU A 21 8.18 5.50 2.91
N PHE A 22 8.23 4.79 4.03
CA PHE A 22 7.37 5.05 5.17
C PHE A 22 7.60 6.44 5.77
N GLU A 23 8.86 6.88 5.92
CA GLU A 23 9.19 8.25 6.36
C GLU A 23 8.56 9.29 5.43
N LYS A 24 8.64 9.09 4.10
CA LYS A 24 7.99 9.99 3.14
C LYS A 24 6.47 9.95 3.23
N PHE A 25 5.88 8.78 3.39
CA PHE A 25 4.44 8.62 3.54
C PHE A 25 3.94 9.30 4.83
N GLU A 26 4.62 9.09 5.94
CA GLU A 26 4.32 9.72 7.23
C GLU A 26 4.46 11.24 7.15
N GLU A 27 5.49 11.77 6.46
CA GLU A 27 5.65 13.21 6.20
C GLU A 27 4.41 13.80 5.50
N ILE A 28 3.94 13.16 4.43
CA ILE A 28 2.75 13.58 3.67
C ILE A 28 1.51 13.51 4.56
N CYS A 29 1.31 12.42 5.29
CA CYS A 29 0.15 12.24 6.17
C CYS A 29 0.13 13.29 7.29
N ASN A 30 1.26 13.56 7.93
CA ASN A 30 1.37 14.56 9.00
C ASN A 30 1.12 15.98 8.48
N LYS A 31 1.69 16.33 7.32
CA LYS A 31 1.51 17.65 6.70
C LYS A 31 0.04 17.96 6.40
N TRP A 32 -0.72 16.95 5.98
CA TRP A 32 -2.11 17.09 5.54
C TRP A 32 -3.13 16.56 6.56
N ASN A 33 -2.69 16.22 7.77
CA ASN A 33 -3.52 15.69 8.85
C ASN A 33 -4.38 14.49 8.39
N LEU A 34 -3.74 13.53 7.75
CA LEU A 34 -4.35 12.28 7.28
C LEU A 34 -4.05 11.16 8.28
N THR A 35 -5.06 10.34 8.57
CA THR A 35 -4.88 9.19 9.46
C THR A 35 -4.60 7.94 8.64
N TYR A 36 -3.54 7.20 9.02
CA TYR A 36 -3.22 5.89 8.50
C TYR A 36 -3.03 4.89 9.64
N TYR A 37 -3.07 3.61 9.30
CA TYR A 37 -2.90 2.49 10.21
C TYR A 37 -1.91 1.51 9.58
N ALA A 38 -0.98 0.94 10.36
CA ALA A 38 -0.27 -0.25 9.91
C ALA A 38 -1.29 -1.39 9.71
N SER A 39 -1.10 -2.19 8.65
CA SER A 39 -1.96 -3.33 8.32
C SER A 39 -1.19 -4.65 8.31
N ASP A 40 -1.91 -5.76 8.30
CA ASP A 40 -1.40 -7.11 7.99
C ASP A 40 -0.05 -7.46 8.67
N GLY A 41 0.97 -7.82 7.87
CA GLY A 41 2.30 -8.20 8.36
C GLY A 41 3.00 -7.08 9.11
N THR A 42 2.87 -5.85 8.61
CA THR A 42 3.45 -4.64 9.22
C THR A 42 2.91 -4.39 10.63
N LEU A 43 1.59 -4.48 10.83
CA LEU A 43 0.98 -4.32 12.15
C LEU A 43 1.44 -5.41 13.12
N LEU A 44 1.42 -6.67 12.66
CA LEU A 44 1.84 -7.79 13.49
C LEU A 44 3.32 -7.69 13.85
N GLY A 45 4.19 -7.33 12.91
CA GLY A 45 5.61 -7.08 13.13
C GLY A 45 5.84 -6.02 14.18
N ALA A 46 5.24 -4.83 14.00
CA ALA A 46 5.36 -3.74 14.95
C ALA A 46 4.93 -4.14 16.37
N ALA A 47 3.83 -4.88 16.51
CA ALA A 47 3.34 -5.34 17.80
C ALA A 47 4.22 -6.41 18.45
N ARG A 48 4.58 -7.46 17.69
CA ARG A 48 5.24 -8.68 18.16
C ARG A 48 6.77 -8.58 18.18
N HIS A 49 7.37 -8.16 17.07
CA HIS A 49 8.82 -8.13 16.87
C HIS A 49 9.45 -6.75 17.13
N LYS A 50 8.63 -5.71 17.35
CA LYS A 50 9.08 -4.31 17.51
C LYS A 50 9.79 -3.77 16.27
N GLY A 51 9.35 -4.23 15.10
CA GLY A 51 9.93 -3.93 13.80
C GLY A 51 9.38 -4.92 12.76
N PHE A 52 10.12 -5.14 11.68
CA PHE A 52 9.74 -6.12 10.67
C PHE A 52 9.63 -7.54 11.24
N ILE A 53 8.73 -8.33 10.66
CA ILE A 53 8.80 -9.78 10.79
C ILE A 53 10.08 -10.24 10.04
N PRO A 54 10.91 -11.14 10.60
CA PRO A 54 12.22 -11.43 10.02
C PRO A 54 12.23 -11.86 8.54
N TRP A 55 11.12 -12.43 8.07
CA TRP A 55 10.94 -12.93 6.70
C TRP A 55 9.99 -12.08 5.85
N ASP A 56 9.49 -10.95 6.34
CA ASP A 56 8.69 -10.00 5.55
C ASP A 56 9.59 -9.22 4.59
N ASP A 57 9.03 -8.93 3.42
CA ASP A 57 9.65 -8.16 2.33
C ASP A 57 8.79 -6.97 1.87
N ASP A 58 7.68 -6.66 2.56
CA ASP A 58 6.77 -5.56 2.26
C ASP A 58 6.34 -4.75 3.51
N MET A 59 5.76 -3.57 3.25
CA MET A 59 5.02 -2.80 4.25
C MET A 59 3.62 -2.41 3.75
N ASP A 60 2.61 -2.64 4.61
CA ASP A 60 1.20 -2.41 4.33
C ASP A 60 0.60 -1.35 5.25
N PHE A 61 -0.14 -0.42 4.66
CA PHE A 61 -0.88 0.60 5.38
C PHE A 61 -2.34 0.65 4.95
N GLY A 62 -3.23 0.85 5.90
CA GLY A 62 -4.66 1.09 5.67
C GLY A 62 -5.05 2.53 5.96
N MET A 63 -5.95 3.09 5.17
CA MET A 63 -6.53 4.43 5.40
C MET A 63 -8.03 4.42 5.19
N LEU A 64 -8.78 5.07 6.07
CA LEU A 64 -10.23 5.24 5.85
C LEU A 64 -10.48 5.99 4.53
N TRP A 65 -11.52 5.58 3.80
CA TRP A 65 -11.84 6.14 2.49
C TRP A 65 -11.79 7.69 2.38
N PRO A 66 -12.27 8.48 3.37
CA PRO A 66 -12.16 9.93 3.30
C PRO A 66 -10.71 10.45 3.24
N ASP A 67 -9.80 9.86 4.00
CA ASP A 67 -8.38 10.28 4.01
C ASP A 67 -7.61 9.67 2.84
N TYR A 68 -7.91 8.42 2.47
CA TYR A 68 -7.36 7.80 1.25
C TYR A 68 -7.69 8.61 -0.01
N LYS A 69 -8.93 9.11 -0.14
CA LYS A 69 -9.31 10.00 -1.25
C LYS A 69 -8.47 11.27 -1.29
N LYS A 70 -8.26 11.92 -0.14
CA LYS A 70 -7.41 13.11 -0.08
C LYS A 70 -5.99 12.76 -0.48
N LEU A 71 -5.44 11.64 0.03
CA LEU A 71 -4.10 11.16 -0.31
C LEU A 71 -3.90 11.07 -1.82
N MET A 72 -4.84 10.44 -2.54
CA MET A 72 -4.75 10.30 -4.00
C MET A 72 -4.65 11.65 -4.74
N GLU A 73 -5.22 12.73 -4.19
CA GLU A 73 -5.18 14.07 -4.79
C GLU A 73 -3.90 14.86 -4.44
N ILE A 74 -3.29 14.56 -3.29
CA ILE A 74 -2.13 15.30 -2.75
C ILE A 74 -0.80 14.61 -3.05
N ALA A 75 -0.73 13.29 -2.93
CA ALA A 75 0.53 12.55 -2.95
C ALA A 75 1.29 12.73 -4.28
N PRO A 76 0.64 12.74 -5.47
CA PRO A 76 1.33 13.05 -6.73
C PRO A 76 2.00 14.44 -6.78
N LYS A 77 1.56 15.38 -5.93
CA LYS A 77 2.10 16.76 -5.87
C LYS A 77 3.14 16.94 -4.76
N GLU A 78 3.20 15.99 -3.84
CA GLU A 78 4.09 16.01 -2.66
C GLU A 78 5.26 15.04 -2.81
N CYS A 79 5.23 14.21 -3.86
CA CYS A 79 6.32 13.32 -4.23
C CYS A 79 7.22 13.99 -5.26
N ASP A 80 8.46 14.19 -4.86
CA ASP A 80 9.57 14.53 -5.76
C ASP A 80 10.52 13.33 -5.84
N TYR A 81 11.36 13.28 -6.88
CA TYR A 81 12.38 12.23 -7.02
C TYR A 81 13.21 12.07 -5.72
N PRO A 82 13.41 10.84 -5.23
CA PRO A 82 13.14 9.55 -5.89
C PRO A 82 11.75 8.96 -5.60
N PHE A 83 10.82 9.70 -5.01
CA PHE A 83 9.52 9.18 -4.62
C PHE A 83 8.49 9.32 -5.75
N VAL A 84 7.72 8.26 -6.02
CA VAL A 84 6.65 8.26 -7.02
C VAL A 84 5.40 7.62 -6.45
N PHE A 85 4.27 8.31 -6.54
CA PHE A 85 2.97 7.79 -6.11
C PHE A 85 2.19 7.21 -7.31
N GLN A 86 1.92 5.91 -7.28
CA GLN A 86 1.14 5.20 -8.27
C GLN A 86 -0.18 4.74 -7.66
N GLY A 87 -1.29 5.29 -8.12
CA GLY A 87 -2.64 4.88 -7.73
C GLY A 87 -3.53 4.68 -8.95
N ILE A 88 -4.72 4.15 -8.71
CA ILE A 88 -5.71 3.79 -9.74
C ILE A 88 -6.07 4.91 -10.74
N TYR A 89 -5.84 6.18 -10.38
CA TYR A 89 -6.10 7.33 -11.24
C TYR A 89 -4.85 7.95 -11.87
N SER A 90 -3.66 7.69 -11.29
CA SER A 90 -2.40 8.24 -11.79
C SER A 90 -1.61 7.27 -12.67
N ASP A 91 -1.94 5.98 -12.63
CA ASP A 91 -1.25 4.93 -13.36
C ASP A 91 -2.25 4.03 -14.13
N PRO A 92 -2.22 4.03 -15.47
CA PRO A 92 -3.12 3.20 -16.28
C PRO A 92 -2.85 1.69 -16.15
N TYR A 93 -1.71 1.30 -15.58
CA TYR A 93 -1.35 -0.08 -15.28
C TYR A 93 -1.69 -0.51 -13.85
N SER A 94 -2.20 0.41 -13.02
CA SER A 94 -2.56 0.14 -11.63
C SER A 94 -3.75 -0.82 -11.56
N MET A 95 -3.44 -2.11 -11.36
CA MET A 95 -4.41 -3.18 -11.11
C MET A 95 -4.63 -3.44 -9.62
N VAL A 96 -3.95 -2.71 -8.74
CA VAL A 96 -4.08 -2.86 -7.28
C VAL A 96 -5.31 -2.06 -6.83
N VAL A 97 -6.10 -2.64 -5.90
CA VAL A 97 -7.26 -1.95 -5.29
C VAL A 97 -6.81 -0.73 -4.44
N GLY A 98 -5.51 -0.63 -4.15
CA GLY A 98 -4.85 0.44 -3.41
C GLY A 98 -3.95 1.34 -4.27
N SER A 99 -2.98 1.96 -3.61
CA SER A 99 -1.92 2.76 -4.22
C SER A 99 -0.56 2.29 -3.69
N ARG A 100 0.48 2.52 -4.48
CA ARG A 100 1.87 2.26 -4.13
C ARG A 100 2.64 3.56 -4.07
N LEU A 101 3.39 3.76 -2.99
CA LEU A 101 4.45 4.76 -2.94
C LEU A 101 5.76 4.06 -3.24
N ARG A 102 6.47 4.51 -4.27
CA ARG A 102 7.67 3.87 -4.81
C ARG A 102 8.92 4.70 -4.66
N ARG A 103 10.07 4.02 -4.70
CA ARG A 103 11.39 4.63 -4.78
C ARG A 103 12.06 4.34 -6.13
N SER A 104 12.04 5.30 -7.04
CA SER A 104 12.49 5.19 -8.44
C SER A 104 13.98 4.93 -8.63
N ASP A 105 14.81 5.15 -7.61
CA ASP A 105 16.25 4.86 -7.63
C ASP A 105 16.56 3.40 -7.22
N THR A 106 15.53 2.55 -7.15
CA THR A 106 15.63 1.13 -6.78
C THR A 106 14.93 0.23 -7.80
N THR A 107 14.95 -1.09 -7.59
CA THR A 107 14.20 -2.04 -8.41
C THR A 107 13.50 -3.07 -7.53
N GLY A 108 12.18 -3.13 -7.63
CA GLY A 108 11.28 -4.04 -6.93
C GLY A 108 9.96 -4.15 -7.69
N PHE A 109 9.69 -5.32 -8.26
CA PHE A 109 8.49 -5.54 -9.05
C PHE A 109 7.98 -6.97 -8.88
N THR A 110 6.67 -7.13 -8.97
CA THR A 110 6.05 -8.45 -9.01
C THR A 110 6.26 -9.09 -10.38
N LYS A 111 6.16 -10.42 -10.44
CA LYS A 111 6.20 -11.17 -11.70
C LYS A 111 5.19 -10.64 -12.73
N TRP A 112 3.99 -10.27 -12.27
CA TRP A 112 2.96 -9.73 -13.14
C TRP A 112 3.39 -8.40 -13.78
N GLU A 113 3.99 -7.50 -13.00
CA GLU A 113 4.48 -6.21 -13.51
C GLU A 113 5.57 -6.38 -14.57
N TYR A 114 6.49 -7.34 -14.35
CA TYR A 114 7.51 -7.70 -15.34
C TYR A 114 6.92 -8.20 -16.67
N GLU A 115 5.81 -8.93 -16.62
CA GLU A 115 5.21 -9.57 -17.78
C GLU A 115 4.20 -8.68 -18.52
N ASN A 116 3.61 -7.68 -17.85
CA ASN A 116 2.41 -7.00 -18.36
C ASN A 116 2.52 -5.48 -18.46
N ILE A 117 3.58 -4.86 -17.94
CA ILE A 117 3.65 -3.40 -17.85
C ILE A 117 4.68 -2.78 -18.80
N GLY A 118 4.31 -1.63 -19.36
CA GLY A 118 5.15 -0.83 -20.26
C GLY A 118 6.22 0.02 -19.53
N PRO A 119 7.10 0.67 -20.30
CA PRO A 119 8.26 1.42 -19.76
C PRO A 119 7.89 2.68 -18.96
N GLU A 120 6.63 3.11 -18.98
CA GLU A 120 6.15 4.31 -18.28
C GLU A 120 5.81 4.04 -16.80
N HIS A 121 5.79 2.78 -16.38
CA HIS A 121 5.52 2.38 -15.00
C HIS A 121 6.80 2.31 -14.18
N ASP A 122 6.74 2.86 -12.97
CA ASP A 122 7.85 2.77 -12.04
C ASP A 122 7.91 1.38 -11.41
N LEU A 123 9.08 0.75 -11.52
CA LEU A 123 9.35 -0.60 -10.99
C LEU A 123 10.27 -0.53 -9.76
N GLY A 124 10.27 0.58 -9.03
CA GLY A 124 10.98 0.74 -7.76
C GLY A 124 10.33 -0.07 -6.64
N VAL A 125 11.11 -0.38 -5.60
CA VAL A 125 10.58 -0.89 -4.33
C VAL A 125 9.48 0.03 -3.82
N PHE A 126 8.48 -0.54 -3.16
CA PHE A 126 7.25 0.15 -2.81
C PHE A 126 6.72 -0.25 -1.44
N ILE A 127 5.84 0.59 -0.89
CA ILE A 127 4.91 0.25 0.19
C ILE A 127 3.49 0.26 -0.35
N ASP A 128 2.63 -0.59 0.16
CA ASP A 128 1.22 -0.68 -0.25
C ASP A 128 0.31 0.13 0.69
N ILE A 129 -0.64 0.86 0.09
CA ILE A 129 -1.58 1.72 0.80
C ILE A 129 -3.01 1.36 0.36
N PHE A 130 -3.80 0.80 1.26
CA PHE A 130 -5.13 0.27 0.97
C PHE A 130 -6.26 1.18 1.48
N PRO A 131 -7.33 1.37 0.68
CA PRO A 131 -8.54 2.01 1.15
C PRO A 131 -9.33 1.08 2.08
N LEU A 132 -9.67 1.58 3.26
CA LEU A 132 -10.55 0.94 4.21
C LEU A 132 -11.97 1.52 4.09
N PHE A 133 -12.92 0.63 3.83
CA PHE A 133 -14.34 0.94 3.77
C PHE A 133 -15.03 0.47 5.04
N SER A 134 -15.93 1.31 5.58
CA SER A 134 -16.74 0.94 6.73
C SER A 134 -17.69 -0.20 6.38
N VAL A 135 -17.75 -1.21 7.23
CA VAL A 135 -18.77 -2.26 7.20
C VAL A 135 -19.82 -1.90 8.26
N PRO A 136 -21.12 -1.84 7.91
CA PRO A 136 -22.17 -1.56 8.88
C PRO A 136 -22.22 -2.58 10.03
N ASP A 137 -22.69 -2.14 11.20
CA ASP A 137 -22.80 -3.00 12.39
C ASP A 137 -24.04 -3.90 12.36
N SER A 138 -25.12 -3.47 11.70
CA SER A 138 -26.33 -4.29 11.59
C SER A 138 -26.22 -5.32 10.47
N GLU A 139 -26.81 -6.50 10.69
CA GLU A 139 -26.86 -7.55 9.66
C GLU A 139 -27.64 -7.11 8.42
N GLU A 140 -28.71 -6.34 8.62
CA GLU A 140 -29.56 -5.78 7.57
C GLU A 140 -28.77 -4.82 6.67
N GLU A 141 -28.11 -3.81 7.24
CA GLU A 141 -27.32 -2.85 6.46
C GLU A 141 -26.12 -3.51 5.78
N ARG A 142 -25.51 -4.53 6.40
CA ARG A 142 -24.47 -5.35 5.75
C ARG A 142 -25.01 -6.11 4.55
N ALA A 143 -26.19 -6.70 4.66
CA ALA A 143 -26.82 -7.40 3.54
C ALA A 143 -27.11 -6.43 2.38
N GLU A 144 -27.60 -5.23 2.68
CA GLU A 144 -27.81 -4.19 1.68
C GLU A 144 -26.50 -3.72 1.03
N GLN A 145 -25.45 -3.49 1.83
CA GLN A 145 -24.14 -3.12 1.31
C GLN A 145 -23.59 -4.22 0.40
N LYS A 146 -23.72 -5.48 0.80
CA LYS A 146 -23.28 -6.64 0.01
C LYS A 146 -24.03 -6.73 -1.32
N GLU A 147 -25.35 -6.58 -1.33
CA GLU A 147 -26.14 -6.58 -2.57
C GLU A 147 -25.70 -5.45 -3.51
N LYS A 148 -25.44 -4.24 -2.99
CA LYS A 148 -24.92 -3.12 -3.80
C LYS A 148 -23.55 -3.44 -4.39
N VAL A 149 -22.62 -3.97 -3.58
CA VAL A 149 -21.28 -4.36 -4.05
C VAL A 149 -21.35 -5.46 -5.10
N MET A 150 -22.16 -6.50 -4.87
CA MET A 150 -22.34 -7.61 -5.81
C MET A 150 -23.01 -7.15 -7.11
N HIS A 151 -23.96 -6.23 -7.04
CA HIS A 151 -24.58 -5.62 -8.21
C HIS A 151 -23.56 -4.88 -9.07
N LEU A 152 -22.77 -3.99 -8.44
CA LEU A 152 -21.69 -3.27 -9.12
C LEU A 152 -20.65 -4.22 -9.71
N TRP A 153 -20.27 -5.25 -8.96
CA TRP A 153 -19.32 -6.26 -9.43
C TRP A 153 -19.82 -6.98 -10.69
N ARG A 154 -21.11 -7.36 -10.74
CA ARG A 154 -21.75 -7.94 -11.93
C ARG A 154 -21.76 -6.96 -13.11
N CYS A 155 -22.07 -5.68 -12.88
CA CYS A 155 -22.06 -4.66 -13.93
C CYS A 155 -20.67 -4.47 -14.57
N ILE A 156 -19.61 -4.63 -13.78
CA ILE A 156 -18.23 -4.50 -14.26
C ILE A 156 -17.75 -5.77 -14.99
N HIS A 157 -18.18 -6.96 -14.55
CA HIS A 157 -17.62 -8.23 -15.02
C HIS A 157 -18.47 -8.99 -16.04
N GLY A 158 -19.71 -8.55 -16.34
CA GLY A 158 -20.57 -9.14 -17.38
C GLY A 158 -21.15 -10.50 -17.02
#